data_AF-A0A3N5XN84-F1
#
_entry.id   AF-A0A3N5XN84-F1
#
_cell.length_a   1.000
_cell.length_b   1.000
_cell.length_c   1.000
_cell.angle_alpha   90.00
_cell.angle_beta   90.00
_cell.angle_gamma   90.00
#
_symmetry.space_group_name_H-M   'P 1'
#
loop_
_entity.id
_entity.type
_entity.pdbx_description
1 polymer ?
#
loop_
_entity_poly.entity_id
_entity_poly.type
_entity_poly.pdbx_seq_one_letter_code
_entity_poly.pdbx_strand_id
1 'polypeptide(L)'
;QQNHCGVYRLDRPGARWERIGKNLPATVGDIGFPMVVHPRDPDTAWVFPMDGTAVWPRTSPGGRPAAYRTQDGGRTWVRQADGFPEQQAWFTVLRQGMTCDREDPVGLYIGTTAGEVWASTDEGEHWRQIASHLPQVLAIEAVEP
;
A
#
# COMPACT_ATOMS: atom_id res chain seq x y z
N GLN A 1 0.08 -22.40 -2.30
CA GLN A 1 -0.46 -21.94 -1.00
C GLN A 1 0.04 -20.52 -0.79
N GLN A 2 -0.83 -19.56 -0.47
CA GLN A 2 -0.43 -18.18 -0.17
C GLN A 2 -0.69 -17.93 1.32
N ASN A 3 0.38 -17.82 2.12
CA ASN A 3 0.27 -17.49 3.55
C ASN A 3 0.25 -15.97 3.68
N HIS A 4 -0.90 -15.41 4.07
CA HIS A 4 -1.11 -13.99 4.32
C HIS A 4 -1.15 -13.74 5.81
N CYS A 5 0.01 -13.49 6.42
CA CYS A 5 0.15 -13.44 7.89
C CYS A 5 0.70 -12.10 8.41
N GLY A 6 0.62 -11.04 7.62
CA GLY A 6 1.03 -9.69 8.06
C GLY A 6 2.23 -9.11 7.33
N VAL A 7 2.69 -7.96 7.83
CA VAL A 7 3.88 -7.25 7.35
C VAL A 7 5.07 -7.54 8.27
N TYR A 8 6.22 -7.90 7.70
CA TYR A 8 7.41 -8.32 8.44
C TYR A 8 8.66 -7.57 7.96
N ARG A 9 9.60 -7.33 8.88
CA ARG A 9 10.94 -6.79 8.61
C ARG A 9 12.01 -7.75 9.12
N LEU A 10 13.14 -7.78 8.44
CA LEU A 10 14.34 -8.52 8.83
C LEU A 10 15.57 -7.64 8.59
N ASP A 11 16.25 -7.24 9.65
CA ASP A 11 17.54 -6.56 9.54
C ASP A 11 18.66 -7.61 9.52
N ARG A 12 19.48 -7.59 8.46
CA ARG A 12 20.64 -8.47 8.33
C ARG A 12 21.83 -7.94 9.15
N PRO A 13 22.67 -8.82 9.74
CA PRO A 13 22.75 -10.28 9.56
C PRO A 13 21.75 -11.09 10.41
N GLY A 14 20.75 -10.46 11.02
CA GLY A 14 19.67 -11.16 11.73
C GLY A 14 19.01 -12.26 10.87
N ALA A 15 18.39 -13.20 11.57
CA ALA A 15 17.74 -14.37 10.97
C ALA A 15 16.24 -14.48 11.32
N ARG A 16 15.70 -13.54 12.11
CA ARG A 16 14.32 -13.56 12.58
C ARG A 16 13.52 -12.43 11.95
N TRP A 17 12.40 -12.80 11.33
CA TRP A 17 11.41 -11.85 10.87
C TRP A 17 10.61 -11.29 12.05
N GLU A 18 10.60 -9.97 12.18
CA GLU A 18 9.78 -9.25 13.14
C GLU A 18 8.49 -8.78 12.48
N ARG A 19 7.34 -9.15 13.05
CA ARG A 19 6.02 -8.74 12.54
C ARG A 19 5.74 -7.28 12.86
N ILE A 20 6.22 -6.37 12.04
CA ILE A 20 6.03 -4.92 12.18
C ILE A 20 4.58 -4.48 11.89
N GLY A 21 3.83 -5.29 11.14
CA GLY A 21 2.41 -5.04 10.86
C GLY A 21 1.51 -5.02 12.09
N LYS A 22 1.93 -5.66 13.19
CA LYS A 22 1.17 -5.65 14.47
C LYS A 22 0.95 -4.24 15.05
N ASN A 23 1.72 -3.25 14.57
CA ASN A 23 1.65 -1.85 15.00
C ASN A 23 0.65 -1.03 14.15
N LEU A 24 0.03 -1.60 13.12
CA LEU A 24 -1.11 -0.98 12.43
C LEU A 24 -2.35 -0.98 13.35
N PRO A 25 -3.30 -0.05 13.16
CA PRO A 25 -4.55 -0.07 13.91
C PRO A 25 -5.27 -1.41 13.77
N ALA A 26 -5.75 -1.98 14.89
CA ALA A 26 -6.39 -3.29 14.90
C ALA A 26 -7.64 -3.37 14.02
N THR A 27 -8.36 -2.25 13.84
CA THR A 27 -9.54 -2.13 12.96
C THR A 27 -9.20 -2.16 11.47
N VAL A 28 -7.93 -1.93 11.12
CA VAL A 28 -7.40 -1.96 9.75
C VAL A 28 -6.79 -3.32 9.46
N GLY A 29 -6.04 -3.85 10.43
CA GLY A 29 -5.24 -5.06 10.27
C GLY A 29 -3.97 -4.83 9.42
N ASP A 30 -3.15 -5.87 9.31
CA ASP A 30 -1.87 -5.84 8.59
C ASP A 30 -1.85 -6.73 7.35
N ILE A 31 -3.03 -7.07 6.86
CA ILE A 31 -3.20 -7.93 5.70
C ILE A 31 -3.36 -7.06 4.46
N GLY A 32 -2.67 -7.43 3.38
CA GLY A 32 -2.68 -6.70 2.12
C GLY A 32 -1.92 -7.50 1.05
N PHE A 33 -1.79 -6.94 -0.14
CA PHE A 33 -1.01 -7.54 -1.22
C PHE A 33 0.28 -6.78 -1.53
N PRO A 34 0.25 -5.46 -1.80
CA PRO A 34 1.47 -4.73 -2.14
C PRO A 34 2.20 -4.20 -0.91
N MET A 35 3.51 -4.03 -1.08
CA MET A 35 4.35 -3.16 -0.28
C MET A 35 5.36 -2.47 -1.20
N VAL A 36 5.70 -1.22 -0.90
CA VAL A 36 6.71 -0.44 -1.61
C VAL A 36 7.67 0.14 -0.60
N VAL A 37 8.97 0.10 -0.89
CA VAL A 37 10.02 0.66 -0.02
C VAL A 37 10.55 1.95 -0.65
N HIS A 38 10.91 2.92 0.18
CA HIS A 38 11.51 4.15 -0.32
C HIS A 38 12.88 3.84 -0.96
N PRO A 39 13.19 4.36 -2.16
CA PRO A 39 14.46 4.07 -2.86
C PRO A 39 15.72 4.64 -2.20
N ARG A 40 15.60 5.46 -1.16
CA ARG A 40 16.70 6.23 -0.53
C ARG A 40 16.66 6.20 0.99
N ASP A 41 15.57 5.70 1.59
CA ASP A 41 15.42 5.59 3.04
C ASP A 41 14.94 4.17 3.42
N PRO A 42 15.79 3.35 4.06
CA PRO A 42 15.44 1.97 4.41
C PRO A 42 14.38 1.87 5.52
N ASP A 43 14.09 2.95 6.27
CA ASP A 43 13.08 2.95 7.32
C ASP A 43 11.70 3.40 6.82
N THR A 44 11.62 3.87 5.58
CA THR A 44 10.39 4.30 4.93
C THR A 44 9.82 3.24 3.99
N ALA A 45 8.54 2.89 4.20
CA ALA A 45 7.81 1.97 3.35
C ALA A 45 6.31 2.26 3.40
N TRP A 46 5.61 1.84 2.35
CA TRP A 46 4.16 1.93 2.21
C TRP A 46 3.53 0.57 2.01
N VAL A 47 2.33 0.41 2.58
CA VAL A 47 1.46 -0.74 2.36
C VAL A 47 0.06 -0.28 2.03
N PHE A 48 -0.72 -1.15 1.40
CA PHE A 48 -2.15 -0.93 1.17
C PHE A 48 -2.97 -2.05 1.86
N PRO A 49 -3.43 -1.82 3.10
CA PRO A 49 -4.19 -2.83 3.84
C PRO A 49 -5.55 -3.12 3.20
N MET A 50 -5.96 -4.40 3.26
CA MET A 50 -7.26 -4.91 2.83
C MET A 50 -7.79 -5.87 3.89
N ASP A 51 -9.11 -5.99 3.97
CA ASP A 51 -9.77 -6.89 4.90
C ASP A 51 -9.29 -8.34 4.69
N GLY A 52 -8.63 -8.86 5.71
CA GLY A 52 -8.08 -10.21 5.74
C GLY A 52 -8.95 -11.23 6.47
N THR A 53 -10.11 -10.83 7.01
CA THR A 53 -11.01 -11.71 7.78
C THR A 53 -11.75 -12.73 6.92
N ALA A 54 -11.89 -12.44 5.62
CA ALA A 54 -12.40 -13.36 4.61
C ALA A 54 -11.34 -13.68 3.53
N VAL A 55 -11.56 -14.79 2.81
CA VAL A 55 -10.68 -15.18 1.71
C VAL A 55 -10.90 -14.29 0.47
N TRP A 56 -12.14 -13.85 0.23
CA TRP A 56 -12.52 -13.02 -0.92
C TRP A 56 -13.85 -12.27 -0.69
N PRO A 57 -14.06 -11.06 -1.25
CA PRO A 57 -13.03 -10.17 -1.82
C PRO A 57 -12.20 -9.52 -0.72
N ARG A 58 -10.90 -9.37 -0.97
CA ARG A 58 -10.02 -8.57 -0.11
C ARG A 58 -10.04 -7.13 -0.59
N THR A 59 -10.81 -6.30 0.09
CA THR A 59 -11.02 -4.88 -0.25
C THR A 59 -10.61 -3.98 0.91
N SER A 60 -10.56 -2.68 0.67
CA SER A 60 -10.27 -1.68 1.71
C SER A 60 -11.18 -1.86 2.94
N PRO A 61 -10.61 -1.91 4.17
CA PRO A 61 -11.39 -2.09 5.38
C PRO A 61 -12.50 -1.03 5.52
N GLY A 62 -13.74 -1.48 5.73
CA GLY A 62 -14.90 -0.61 5.88
C GLY A 62 -15.24 0.26 4.65
N GLY A 63 -14.70 -0.05 3.47
CA GLY A 63 -14.90 0.76 2.27
C GLY A 63 -14.19 2.12 2.33
N ARG A 64 -13.09 2.20 3.10
CA ARG A 64 -12.32 3.44 3.33
C ARG A 64 -10.86 3.24 2.90
N PRO A 65 -10.54 3.37 1.60
CA PRO A 65 -9.20 3.12 1.08
C PRO A 65 -8.17 4.05 1.74
N ALA A 66 -6.96 3.52 1.94
CA ALA A 66 -5.82 4.26 2.45
C ALA A 66 -4.53 3.50 2.18
N ALA A 67 -3.48 4.22 1.81
CA ALA A 67 -2.12 3.76 2.02
C ALA A 67 -1.74 3.97 3.51
N TYR A 68 -0.77 3.21 3.98
CA TYR A 68 -0.15 3.45 5.28
C TYR A 68 1.36 3.54 5.12
N ARG A 69 1.96 4.62 5.64
CA ARG A 69 3.39 4.86 5.62
C ARG A 69 4.01 4.59 6.98
N THR A 70 5.14 3.91 7.00
CA THR A 70 6.12 3.97 8.10
C THR A 70 7.28 4.86 7.67
N GLN A 71 7.91 5.56 8.61
CA GLN A 71 9.21 6.24 8.44
C GLN A 71 10.22 5.83 9.52
N ASP A 72 9.91 4.80 10.29
CA ASP A 72 10.69 4.37 11.44
C ASP A 72 10.89 2.85 11.50
N GLY A 73 10.78 2.20 10.33
CA GLY A 73 10.96 0.77 10.21
C GLY A 73 9.76 -0.10 10.60
N GLY A 74 8.58 0.49 10.68
CA GLY A 74 7.32 -0.14 11.03
C GLY A 74 7.04 -0.12 12.53
N ARG A 75 7.72 0.74 13.30
CA ARG A 75 7.40 0.98 14.71
C ARG A 75 6.10 1.79 14.81
N THR A 76 5.89 2.74 13.90
CA THR A 76 4.64 3.49 13.75
C THR A 76 4.18 3.52 12.30
N TRP A 77 2.86 3.71 12.11
CA TRP A 77 2.23 3.78 10.80
C TRP A 77 1.27 4.96 10.74
N VAL A 78 1.37 5.75 9.69
CA VAL A 78 0.54 6.93 9.43
C VAL A 78 -0.42 6.60 8.29
N ARG A 79 -1.72 6.84 8.51
CA ARG A 79 -2.75 6.67 7.50
C ARG A 79 -2.65 7.80 6.46
N GLN A 80 -2.56 7.43 5.19
CA GLN A 80 -2.45 8.33 4.04
C GLN A 80 -3.61 8.08 3.09
N ALA A 81 -4.57 9.00 3.06
CA ALA A 81 -5.79 8.85 2.27
C ALA A 81 -6.38 10.15 1.77
N ASP A 82 -5.66 11.28 1.89
CA ASP A 82 -6.17 12.53 1.37
C ASP A 82 -6.31 12.43 -0.15
N GLY A 83 -7.44 12.88 -0.69
CA GLY A 83 -7.85 12.72 -2.08
C GLY A 83 -8.50 11.38 -2.46
N PHE A 84 -8.42 10.34 -1.63
CA PHE A 84 -9.24 9.13 -1.84
C PHE A 84 -10.70 9.35 -1.42
N PRO A 85 -11.66 8.55 -1.94
CA PRO A 85 -13.03 8.59 -1.44
C PRO A 85 -13.10 8.23 0.06
N GLU A 86 -13.84 9.01 0.83
CA GLU A 86 -13.87 8.88 2.30
C GLU A 86 -14.56 7.60 2.81
N GLN A 87 -15.49 7.06 2.02
CA GLN A 87 -16.33 5.90 2.34
C GLN A 87 -16.96 5.28 1.09
N GLN A 88 -17.52 4.07 1.23
CA GLN A 88 -18.17 3.32 0.14
C GLN A 88 -17.25 3.03 -1.08
N ALA A 89 -15.93 3.01 -0.86
CA ALA A 89 -14.93 2.69 -1.87
C ALA A 89 -14.18 1.40 -1.50
N TRP A 90 -14.39 0.35 -2.27
CA TRP A 90 -13.92 -1.00 -1.96
C TRP A 90 -12.70 -1.36 -2.81
N PHE A 91 -11.61 -0.60 -2.66
CA PHE A 91 -10.43 -0.81 -3.50
C PHE A 91 -9.81 -2.17 -3.19
N THR A 92 -9.55 -2.95 -4.24
CA THR A 92 -8.64 -4.09 -4.22
C THR A 92 -7.40 -3.68 -5.01
N VAL A 93 -6.22 -3.77 -4.39
CA VAL A 93 -4.93 -3.47 -5.01
C VAL A 93 -4.12 -4.76 -5.04
N LEU A 94 -3.73 -5.24 -6.21
CA LEU A 94 -2.99 -6.50 -6.34
C LEU A 94 -1.50 -6.30 -6.01
N ARG A 95 -0.74 -7.40 -5.92
CA ARG A 95 0.67 -7.41 -5.46
C ARG A 95 1.56 -6.43 -6.22
N GLN A 96 1.41 -6.38 -7.54
CA GLN A 96 2.17 -5.50 -8.42
C GLN A 96 1.38 -4.22 -8.76
N GLY A 97 0.21 -4.03 -8.16
CA GLY A 97 -0.65 -2.87 -8.38
C GLY A 97 -0.21 -1.63 -7.61
N MET A 98 0.98 -1.60 -7.04
CA MET A 98 1.54 -0.42 -6.37
C MET A 98 3.04 -0.34 -6.64
N THR A 99 3.53 0.86 -6.94
CA THR A 99 4.95 1.13 -7.23
C THR A 99 5.31 2.56 -6.82
N CYS A 100 6.59 2.89 -6.85
CA CYS A 100 7.12 4.25 -6.68
C CYS A 100 8.07 4.62 -7.81
N ASP A 101 8.26 5.93 -8.03
CA ASP A 101 9.35 6.44 -8.86
C ASP A 101 10.62 6.70 -8.02
N ARG A 102 11.60 7.37 -8.62
CA ARG A 102 12.85 7.79 -7.98
C ARG A 102 12.96 9.31 -7.85
N GLU A 103 11.87 10.05 -8.08
CA GLU A 103 11.84 11.51 -7.93
C GLU A 103 12.04 11.92 -6.47
N ASP A 104 12.26 13.22 -6.25
CA ASP A 104 12.40 13.82 -4.93
C ASP A 104 11.46 15.04 -4.78
N PRO A 105 10.33 14.93 -4.08
CA PRO A 105 9.87 13.78 -3.28
C PRO A 105 9.46 12.55 -4.12
N VAL A 106 9.47 11.37 -3.49
CA VAL A 106 9.05 10.10 -4.15
C VAL A 106 7.57 10.17 -4.54
N GLY A 107 7.27 9.85 -5.80
CA GLY A 107 5.91 9.61 -6.26
C GLY A 107 5.47 8.16 -6.03
N LEU A 108 4.18 7.97 -5.74
CA LEU A 108 3.54 6.68 -5.53
C LEU A 108 2.38 6.50 -6.48
N TYR A 109 2.21 5.27 -6.97
CA TYR A 109 1.19 4.94 -7.95
C TYR A 109 0.45 3.66 -7.54
N ILE A 110 -0.87 3.67 -7.63
CA ILE A 110 -1.76 2.56 -7.25
C ILE A 110 -2.73 2.25 -8.38
N GLY A 111 -2.82 0.97 -8.74
CA GLY A 111 -3.79 0.42 -9.68
C GLY A 111 -4.81 -0.44 -8.97
N THR A 112 -6.09 -0.15 -9.16
CA THR A 112 -7.18 -0.90 -8.55
C THR A 112 -7.75 -1.94 -9.53
N THR A 113 -8.32 -3.02 -8.99
CA THR A 113 -9.00 -4.00 -9.85
C THR A 113 -10.28 -3.46 -10.50
N ALA A 114 -10.76 -2.29 -10.06
CA ALA A 114 -11.89 -1.59 -10.65
C ALA A 114 -11.49 -0.73 -11.88
N GLY A 115 -10.22 -0.76 -12.29
CA GLY A 115 -9.77 -0.05 -13.49
C GLY A 115 -9.39 1.40 -13.24
N GLU A 116 -8.98 1.74 -12.01
CA GLU A 116 -8.54 3.08 -11.65
C GLU A 116 -7.04 3.12 -11.41
N VAL A 117 -6.42 4.24 -11.75
CA VAL A 117 -5.04 4.55 -11.39
C VAL A 117 -5.02 5.82 -10.56
N TRP A 118 -4.38 5.73 -9.41
CA TRP A 118 -4.20 6.81 -8.45
C TRP A 118 -2.72 7.13 -8.31
N ALA A 119 -2.39 8.40 -8.15
CA ALA A 119 -1.02 8.86 -7.98
C ALA A 119 -0.89 9.88 -6.85
N SER A 120 0.24 9.86 -6.17
CA SER A 120 0.74 10.89 -5.28
C SER A 120 2.13 11.31 -5.77
N THR A 121 2.45 12.59 -5.66
CA THR A 121 3.76 13.17 -6.00
C THR A 121 4.45 13.76 -4.78
N ASP A 122 4.10 13.28 -3.60
CA ASP A 122 4.49 13.81 -2.30
C ASP A 122 4.49 12.72 -1.23
N GLU A 123 5.05 11.55 -1.56
CA GLU A 123 5.24 10.44 -0.62
C GLU A 123 3.96 9.89 0.01
N GLY A 124 2.84 10.03 -0.70
CA GLY A 124 1.53 9.55 -0.30
C GLY A 124 0.71 10.52 0.52
N GLU A 125 1.16 11.77 0.73
CA GLU A 125 0.38 12.76 1.48
C GLU A 125 -0.95 13.07 0.77
N HIS A 126 -0.92 13.35 -0.55
CA HIS A 126 -2.11 13.65 -1.34
C HIS A 126 -2.22 12.74 -2.57
N TRP A 127 -3.42 12.20 -2.79
CA TRP A 127 -3.71 11.29 -3.89
C TRP A 127 -4.64 11.95 -4.91
N ARG A 128 -4.45 11.60 -6.19
CA ARG A 128 -5.35 11.98 -7.28
C ARG A 128 -5.60 10.81 -8.20
N GLN A 129 -6.83 10.67 -8.69
CA GLN A 129 -7.13 9.73 -9.76
C GLN A 129 -6.59 10.29 -11.08
N ILE A 130 -5.69 9.56 -11.74
CA ILE A 130 -5.08 9.96 -13.02
C ILE A 130 -5.61 9.15 -14.20
N ALA A 131 -6.24 8.00 -13.95
CA ALA A 131 -6.96 7.24 -14.96
C ALA A 131 -8.14 6.48 -14.34
N SER A 132 -9.15 6.20 -15.15
CA SER A 132 -10.36 5.47 -14.76
C SER A 132 -10.92 4.68 -15.96
N HIS A 133 -11.87 3.78 -15.70
CA HIS A 133 -12.56 2.98 -16.72
C HIS A 133 -11.65 2.05 -17.53
N LEU A 134 -10.51 1.66 -16.96
CA LEU A 134 -9.66 0.62 -17.53
C LEU A 134 -10.25 -0.77 -17.22
N PRO A 135 -9.77 -1.83 -17.92
CA PRO A 135 -9.89 -3.18 -17.39
C PRO A 135 -9.20 -3.30 -16.02
N GLN A 136 -9.40 -4.44 -15.37
CA GLN A 136 -8.74 -4.76 -14.11
C GLN A 136 -7.21 -4.51 -14.19
N VAL A 137 -6.70 -3.62 -13.35
CA VAL A 137 -5.25 -3.36 -13.27
C VAL A 137 -4.57 -4.48 -12.49
N LEU A 138 -3.69 -5.22 -13.17
CA LEU A 138 -2.93 -6.32 -12.55
C LEU A 138 -1.59 -5.85 -11.99
N ALA A 139 -0.94 -4.91 -12.68
CA ALA A 139 0.35 -4.36 -12.33
C ALA A 139 0.46 -2.89 -12.78
N ILE A 140 1.26 -2.11 -12.05
CA ILE A 140 1.74 -0.77 -12.42
C ILE A 140 3.24 -0.74 -12.15
N GLU A 141 4.00 -0.18 -13.10
CA GLU A 141 5.44 0.04 -12.97
C GLU A 141 5.74 1.51 -13.34
N ALA A 142 6.56 2.19 -12.54
CA ALA A 142 7.13 3.47 -12.91
C ALA A 142 8.38 3.22 -13.76
N VAL A 143 8.49 3.89 -14.90
CA VAL A 143 9.65 3.77 -15.80
C VAL A 143 10.26 5.13 -16.05
N GLU A 144 11.58 5.22 -15.93
CA GLU A 144 12.33 6.37 -16.41
C GLU A 144 12.49 6.24 -17.94
N PRO A 145 12.25 7.32 -18.71
CA PRO A 145 12.38 7.30 -20.17
C PRO A 145 13.82 7.12 -20.67
#